data_AF-A0A0C1QX05-F1
#
_entry.id   AF-A0A0C1QX05-F1
#
_cell.length_a   1.000
_cell.length_b   1.000
_cell.length_c   1.000
_cell.angle_alpha   90.00
_cell.angle_beta   90.00
_cell.angle_gamma   90.00
#
_symmetry.space_group_name_H-M   'P 1'
#
loop_
_entity.id
_entity.type
_entity.pdbx_description
1 polymer ?
#
loop_
_entity_poly.entity_id
_entity_poly.type
_entity_poly.pdbx_seq_one_letter_code
_entity_poly.pdbx_strand_id
1 'polypeptide(L)' 'TQISLAWLIQRPSITAPIVSATKLKQLEEIIKAVDLKLDSASIQLLDGASAYEGGAVRL' A
#
# COMPACT_ATOMS: atom_id res chain seq x y z
N THR A 1 6.15 -7.85 0.02
CA THR A 1 6.04 -6.38 -0.13
C THR A 1 5.03 -5.92 -1.18
N GLN A 2 4.71 -6.78 -2.15
CA GLN A 2 3.86 -6.42 -3.30
C GLN A 2 2.46 -5.87 -2.95
N ILE A 3 1.68 -6.58 -2.11
CA ILE A 3 0.28 -6.19 -1.81
C ILE A 3 0.20 -4.82 -1.11
N SER A 4 1.03 -4.59 -0.09
CA SER A 4 1.05 -3.32 0.63
C SER A 4 1.42 -2.15 -0.28
N LEU A 5 2.38 -2.35 -1.20
CA LEU A 5 2.77 -1.30 -2.15
C LEU A 5 1.68 -1.05 -3.19
N ALA A 6 1.07 -2.09 -3.74
CA ALA A 6 -0.05 -1.97 -4.68
C ALA A 6 -1.24 -1.22 -4.08
N TRP A 7 -1.53 -1.46 -2.80
CA TRP A 7 -2.55 -0.72 -2.04
C TRP A 7 -2.20 0.77 -1.93
N LEU A 8 -0.95 1.13 -1.61
CA LEU A 8 -0.51 2.52 -1.60
C LEU A 8 -0.60 3.19 -2.99
N ILE A 9 -0.23 2.47 -4.06
CA ILE A 9 -0.30 2.97 -5.45
C ILE A 9 -1.75 3.27 -5.87
N GLN A 10 -2.73 2.51 -5.39
CA GLN A 10 -4.15 2.69 -5.73
C GLN A 10 -4.84 3.80 -4.92
N ARG A 11 -4.15 4.46 -3.98
CA ARG A 11 -4.73 5.54 -3.18
C ARG A 11 -4.60 6.90 -3.87
N PRO A 12 -5.71 7.64 -4.07
CA PRO A 12 -5.68 8.94 -4.76
C PRO A 12 -4.79 10.01 -4.12
N SER A 13 -4.60 9.95 -2.80
CA SER A 13 -3.78 10.91 -2.06
C SER A 13 -2.27 10.67 -2.19
N ILE A 14 -1.85 9.55 -2.79
CA ILE A 14 -0.44 9.17 -2.91
C ILE A 14 -0.03 9.26 -4.38
N THR A 15 0.76 10.27 -4.72
CA THR A 15 1.18 10.50 -6.12
C THR A 15 2.29 9.55 -6.56
N ALA A 16 3.29 9.30 -5.71
CA ALA A 16 4.41 8.42 -6.02
C ALA A 16 5.02 7.82 -4.74
N PRO A 17 4.82 6.52 -4.47
CA PRO A 17 5.47 5.84 -3.34
C PRO A 17 6.99 5.72 -3.54
N ILE A 18 7.77 5.95 -2.48
CA ILE A 18 9.23 5.74 -2.47
C ILE A 18 9.54 4.44 -1.72
N VAL A 19 10.27 3.53 -2.37
CA VAL A 19 10.62 2.21 -1.81
C VAL A 19 12.04 1.83 -2.24
N SER A 20 12.78 1.14 -1.37
CA SER A 20 14.14 0.67 -1.64
C SER A 20 14.20 -0.86 -1.72
N ALA A 21 15.16 -1.35 -2.50
CA ALA A 21 15.50 -2.76 -2.59
C ALA A 21 17.02 -2.92 -2.46
N THR A 22 17.48 -3.82 -1.59
CA THR A 22 18.89 -4.18 -1.43
C THR A 22 19.22 -5.52 -2.10
N LYS A 23 18.21 -6.22 -2.60
CA LYS A 23 18.32 -7.50 -3.32
C LYS A 23 17.46 -7.48 -4.57
N LEU A 24 17.91 -8.17 -5.62
CA LEU A 24 17.19 -8.26 -6.89
C LEU A 24 15.75 -8.79 -6.73
N LYS A 25 15.56 -9.82 -5.87
CA LYS A 25 14.22 -10.35 -5.55
C LYS A 25 13.26 -9.28 -5.00
N GLN A 26 13.76 -8.32 -4.20
CA GLN A 26 12.91 -7.24 -3.68
C GLN A 26 12.53 -6.27 -4.80
N LEU A 27 13.45 -5.98 -5.71
CA LEU A 27 13.16 -5.16 -6.89
C LEU A 27 12.07 -5.82 -7.76
N GLU A 28 12.16 -7.13 -7.97
CA GLU A 28 11.12 -7.88 -8.70
C GLU A 28 9.74 -7.79 -8.02
N GLU A 29 9.67 -7.91 -6.68
CA GLU A 29 8.40 -7.74 -5.95
C GLU A 29 7.84 -6.32 -6.06
N ILE A 30 8.71 -5.30 -6.05
CA ILE A 30 8.31 -3.90 -6.20
C ILE A 30 7.72 -3.65 -7.58
N ILE A 31 8.40 -4.13 -8.63
CA ILE A 31 7.92 -3.98 -10.02
C ILE A 31 6.55 -4.65 -10.18
N LYS A 32 6.39 -5.88 -9.68
CA LYS A 32 5.10 -6.60 -9.75
C LYS A 32 3.96 -5.90 -9.00
N ALA A 33 4.26 -4.99 -8.06
CA ALA A 33 3.24 -4.25 -7.34
C ALA A 33 2.58 -3.17 -8.20
N VAL A 34 3.28 -2.65 -9.21
CA VAL A 34 2.78 -1.59 -10.11
C VAL A 34 1.60 -2.10 -10.93
N ASP A 35 1.66 -3.35 -11.38
CA ASP A 35 0.63 -3.98 -12.21
C ASP A 35 -0.48 -4.67 -11.40
N LEU A 36 -0.29 -4.85 -10.09
CA LEU A 36 -1.24 -5.53 -9.23
C LEU A 36 -2.46 -4.64 -8.93
N LYS A 37 -3.61 -4.98 -9.53
CA LYS A 37 -4.90 -4.37 -9.19
C LYS A 37 -5.57 -5.14 -8.07
N LEU A 38 -5.89 -4.43 -6.99
CA LEU A 38 -6.65 -4.99 -5.87
C LEU A 38 -8.13 -4.76 -6.14
N ASP A 39 -8.94 -5.78 -5.89
CA ASP A 39 -10.39 -5.62 -5.94
C ASP A 39 -10.89 -4.75 -4.77
N SER A 40 -12.12 -4.27 -4.90
CA SER A 40 -12.71 -3.37 -3.92
C SER A 40 -12.83 -3.99 -2.52
N ALA A 41 -13.06 -5.29 -2.40
CA ALA A 41 -13.14 -5.95 -1.08
C ALA A 41 -11.77 -6.00 -0.41
N SER A 42 -10.72 -6.32 -1.17
CA SER A 42 -9.33 -6.27 -0.70
C SER A 42 -8.91 -4.86 -0.27
N ILE A 43 -9.27 -3.83 -1.03
CA ILE A 43 -9.01 -2.43 -0.65
C ILE A 43 -9.71 -2.08 0.66
N GLN A 44 -11.01 -2.38 0.79
CA GLN A 44 -11.77 -2.09 2.01
C GLN A 44 -11.20 -2.81 3.23
N LEU A 45 -10.76 -4.06 3.07
CA LEU A 45 -10.14 -4.84 4.14
C LEU A 45 -8.83 -4.20 4.61
N LEU A 46 -7.97 -3.77 3.69
CA LEU A 46 -6.70 -3.12 4.02
C LEU A 46 -6.92 -1.72 4.61
N ASP A 47 -7.92 -0.98 4.13
CA ASP A 47 -8.32 0.32 4.69
C ASP A 47 -8.79 0.19 6.15
N GLY A 48 -9.63 -0.82 6.45
CA GLY A 48 -10.07 -1.09 7.81
C GLY A 48 -8.92 -1.56 8.72
N ALA A 49 -8.08 -2.48 8.24
CA ALA A 49 -6.95 -2.99 9.02
C ALA A 49 -5.87 -1.93 9.29
N SER A 50 -5.78 -0.90 8.46
CA SER A 50 -4.82 0.21 8.61
C SER A 50 -5.40 1.44 9.30
N ALA A 51 -6.68 1.42 9.68
CA ALA A 51 -7.34 2.54 10.34
C ALA A 51 -6.65 2.85 11.67
N TYR A 52 -6.30 4.13 11.86
CA TYR A 52 -5.64 4.58 13.08
C TYR A 52 -6.67 4.87 14.17
N GLU A 53 -6.71 4.04 15.23
CA GLU A 53 -7.65 4.23 16.35
C GLU A 53 -7.20 5.29 17.37
N GLY A 54 -5.98 5.80 17.28
CA GLY A 54 -5.39 6.71 18.28
C GLY A 54 -5.61 8.22 18.03
N GLY A 55 -6.41 8.60 17.05
CA GLY A 55 -6.45 9.96 16.49
C GLY A 55 -7.66 10.82 16.86
N ALA A 56 -8.52 10.37 17.78
CA ALA A 56 -9.44 11.29 18.43
C ALA A 56 -8.60 12.20 19.34
N VAL A 57 -8.02 13.25 18.75
CA VAL A 57 -7.49 14.38 19.51
C VAL A 57 -8.65 14.87 20.37
N ARG A 58 -8.61 14.50 21.65
CA ARG A 58 -9.41 15.12 22.69
C ARG A 58 -8.92 16.56 22.77
N LEU A 59 -9.54 17.44 21.99
CA LEU A 59 -9.62 18.86 22.30
C LEU A 59 -10.74 19.07 23.31
#